data_AF-A0AAN8EHC1-F1
#
_entry.id   AF-A0AAN8EHC1-F1
#
_cell.length_a   1.000
_cell.length_b   1.000
_cell.length_c   1.000
_cell.angle_alpha   90.00
_cell.angle_beta   90.00
_cell.angle_gamma   90.00
#
_symmetry.space_group_name_H-M   'P 1'
#
loop_
_entity.id
_entity.type
_entity.pdbx_description
1 polymer ?
#
loop_
_entity_poly.entity_id
_entity_poly.type
_entity_poly.pdbx_seq_one_letter_code
_entity_poly.pdbx_strand_id
1 'polypeptide(L)'
;MRPTIRQLFKFPRTPTYSNTGSVARDHLASERTFLAWMRTGLGFVALGIAVERFSQLDLETLIDHLLPEHAKASRQSRSDVEKETRERQSREQLLVGTLLGTGGGSIVYGITRYFGTIRALEKGSFRPAYFGAAGLGIVVSGMAGAAYYGTMRREIRRWEAENEVNRATLGSVKPKK
;
A
#
# COMPACT_ATOMS: atom_id res chain seq x y z
N MET A 1 14.07 -38.51 10.18
CA MET A 1 13.00 -37.76 10.89
C MET A 1 12.89 -36.37 10.26
N ARG A 2 11.78 -36.05 9.58
CA ARG A 2 11.57 -34.74 8.92
C ARG A 2 10.83 -33.82 9.92
N PRO A 3 11.39 -32.66 10.31
CA PRO A 3 10.73 -31.78 11.27
C PRO A 3 9.42 -31.23 10.67
N THR A 4 8.35 -31.45 11.41
CA THR A 4 6.98 -31.11 11.01
C THR A 4 6.78 -29.60 11.14
N ILE A 5 6.79 -28.89 10.01
CA ILE A 5 6.56 -27.44 9.84
C ILE A 5 5.21 -26.96 10.44
N ARG A 6 4.35 -27.89 10.90
CA ARG A 6 2.99 -27.64 11.35
C ARG A 6 2.85 -27.08 12.78
N GLN A 7 3.93 -26.87 13.53
CA GLN A 7 3.86 -26.36 14.92
C GLN A 7 4.15 -24.85 15.08
N LEU A 8 4.49 -24.12 14.02
CA LEU A 8 4.91 -22.72 14.11
C LEU A 8 3.74 -21.70 14.18
N PHE A 9 2.49 -22.14 14.07
CA PHE A 9 1.30 -21.28 14.18
C PHE A 9 0.41 -21.70 15.36
N LYS A 10 0.97 -21.86 16.56
CA LYS A 10 0.16 -21.83 17.78
C LYS A 10 -0.27 -20.38 18.04
N PHE A 11 -1.33 -19.96 17.36
CA PHE A 11 -2.03 -18.74 17.74
C PHE A 11 -2.49 -18.89 19.21
N PRO A 12 -2.12 -17.97 20.11
CA PRO A 12 -2.61 -17.99 21.48
C PRO A 12 -4.15 -17.91 21.48
N ARG A 13 -4.79 -18.90 22.11
CA ARG A 13 -6.25 -18.91 22.28
C ARG A 13 -6.63 -17.77 23.22
N THR A 14 -7.47 -16.85 22.77
CA THR A 14 -7.98 -15.78 23.64
C THR A 14 -8.91 -16.35 24.71
N PRO A 15 -8.78 -15.91 25.97
CA PRO A 15 -9.74 -16.26 27.01
C PRO A 15 -11.12 -15.68 26.65
N THR A 16 -12.16 -16.48 26.81
CA THR A 16 -13.57 -16.07 26.65
C THR A 16 -14.10 -15.58 28.01
N TYR A 17 -14.65 -14.38 28.06
CA TYR A 17 -15.30 -13.85 29.27
C TYR A 17 -16.81 -14.03 29.19
N SER A 18 -17.49 -14.33 30.30
CA SER A 18 -18.95 -14.29 30.33
C SER A 18 -19.43 -12.84 30.21
N ASN A 19 -20.41 -12.57 29.36
CA ASN A 19 -20.94 -11.21 29.25
C ASN A 19 -21.81 -10.91 30.48
N THR A 20 -21.21 -10.38 31.54
CA THR A 20 -21.89 -9.95 32.77
C THR A 20 -22.50 -8.54 32.64
N GLY A 21 -22.33 -7.89 31.49
CA GLY A 21 -22.81 -6.54 31.20
C GLY A 21 -24.03 -6.51 30.28
N SER A 22 -24.42 -5.31 29.86
CA SER A 22 -25.51 -5.13 28.90
C SER A 22 -25.01 -5.35 27.47
N VAL A 23 -25.58 -6.34 26.78
CA VAL A 23 -25.36 -6.62 25.36
C VAL A 23 -25.59 -5.37 24.50
N ALA A 24 -26.63 -4.58 24.80
CA ALA A 24 -26.94 -3.36 24.06
C ALA A 24 -25.82 -2.31 24.12
N ARG A 25 -25.12 -2.19 25.26
CA ARG A 25 -23.97 -1.28 25.41
C ARG A 25 -22.79 -1.72 24.55
N ASP A 26 -22.53 -3.02 24.51
CA ASP A 26 -21.41 -3.59 23.75
C ASP A 26 -21.66 -3.50 22.24
N HIS A 27 -22.91 -3.64 21.80
CA HIS A 27 -23.34 -3.38 20.42
C HIS A 27 -23.02 -1.93 20.01
N LEU A 28 -23.51 -0.95 20.76
CA LEU A 28 -23.32 0.47 20.45
C LEU A 28 -21.85 0.91 20.51
N ALA A 29 -21.04 0.27 21.36
CA ALA A 29 -19.59 0.44 21.36
C ALA A 29 -18.94 -0.15 20.11
N SER A 30 -19.33 -1.35 19.69
CA SER A 30 -18.80 -2.02 18.50
C SER A 30 -19.14 -1.25 17.21
N GLU A 31 -20.36 -0.71 17.09
CA GLU A 31 -20.80 0.13 15.98
C GLU A 31 -19.95 1.40 15.84
N ARG A 32 -19.66 2.11 16.94
CA ARG A 32 -18.79 3.29 16.92
C ARG A 32 -17.40 2.97 16.41
N THR A 33 -16.83 1.84 16.83
CA THR A 33 -15.52 1.43 16.31
C THR A 33 -15.60 1.06 14.83
N PHE A 34 -16.64 0.36 14.42
CA PHE A 34 -16.87 0.01 13.02
C PHE A 34 -16.98 1.23 12.12
N LEU A 35 -17.80 2.22 12.50
CA LEU A 35 -17.94 3.48 11.76
C LEU A 35 -16.63 4.27 11.70
N ALA A 36 -15.82 4.22 12.77
CA ALA A 36 -14.49 4.83 12.75
C ALA A 36 -13.56 4.15 11.72
N TRP A 37 -13.55 2.81 11.65
CA TRP A 37 -12.79 2.04 10.65
C TRP A 37 -13.26 2.31 9.21
N MET A 38 -14.57 2.43 9.00
CA MET A 38 -15.15 2.80 7.72
C MET A 38 -14.73 4.21 7.31
N ARG A 39 -14.83 5.19 8.22
CA ARG A 39 -14.45 6.58 7.97
C ARG A 39 -13.00 6.72 7.54
N THR A 40 -12.07 6.07 8.25
CA THR A 40 -10.65 6.14 7.90
C THR A 40 -10.36 5.42 6.60
N GLY A 41 -10.94 4.23 6.40
CA GLY A 41 -10.76 3.46 5.18
C GLY A 41 -11.29 4.17 3.92
N LEU A 42 -12.46 4.78 4.01
CA LEU A 42 -13.04 5.60 2.93
C LEU A 42 -12.19 6.84 2.64
N GLY A 43 -11.64 7.49 3.67
CA GLY A 43 -10.71 8.60 3.50
C GLY A 43 -9.46 8.21 2.71
N PHE A 44 -8.87 7.05 3.00
CA PHE A 44 -7.72 6.53 2.24
C PHE A 44 -8.08 6.14 0.81
N VAL A 45 -9.25 5.55 0.58
CA VAL A 45 -9.72 5.23 -0.78
C VAL A 45 -9.93 6.52 -1.58
N ALA A 46 -10.60 7.52 -1.00
CA ALA A 46 -10.83 8.81 -1.64
C ALA A 46 -9.52 9.53 -1.96
N LEU A 47 -8.54 9.52 -1.06
CA LEU A 47 -7.23 10.08 -1.30
C LEU A 47 -6.49 9.34 -2.44
N GLY A 48 -6.67 8.02 -2.56
CA GLY A 48 -6.04 7.22 -3.61
C GLY A 48 -6.58 7.56 -4.98
N ILE A 49 -7.91 7.69 -5.08
CA ILE A 49 -8.59 8.15 -6.28
C ILE A 49 -8.18 9.59 -6.62
N ALA A 50 -8.09 10.48 -5.63
CA ALA A 50 -7.69 11.87 -5.86
C ALA A 50 -6.29 11.98 -6.46
N VAL A 51 -5.32 11.21 -5.97
CA VAL A 51 -3.95 11.16 -6.51
C VAL A 51 -3.95 10.65 -7.95
N GLU A 52 -4.73 9.61 -8.25
CA GLU A 52 -4.87 9.07 -9.61
C GLU A 52 -5.48 10.09 -10.58
N ARG A 53 -6.51 10.82 -10.14
CA ARG A 53 -7.17 11.85 -10.97
C ARG A 53 -6.30 13.06 -11.22
N PHE A 54 -5.56 13.51 -10.21
CA PHE A 54 -4.65 14.65 -10.37
C PHE A 54 -3.55 14.35 -11.41
N SER A 55 -2.95 13.15 -11.34
CA SER A 55 -1.94 12.69 -12.31
C SER A 55 -2.49 12.63 -13.76
N GLN A 56 -3.71 12.13 -13.95
CA GLN A 56 -4.33 12.05 -15.27
C GLN A 56 -4.58 13.44 -15.88
N LEU A 57 -5.05 14.40 -15.07
CA LEU A 57 -5.36 15.76 -15.52
C LEU A 57 -4.11 16.57 -15.89
N ASP A 58 -3.03 16.47 -15.10
CA ASP A 58 -1.76 17.12 -15.43
C ASP A 58 -1.22 16.60 -16.77
N LEU A 59 -1.30 15.28 -17.00
CA LEU A 59 -0.78 14.69 -18.24
C LEU A 59 -1.60 15.08 -19.48
N GLU A 60 -2.93 15.08 -19.39
CA GLU A 60 -3.82 15.46 -20.50
C GLU A 60 -3.65 16.93 -20.89
N THR A 61 -3.56 17.83 -19.91
CA THR A 61 -3.39 19.28 -20.15
C THR A 61 -2.03 19.62 -20.76
N LEU A 62 -0.96 18.92 -20.36
CA LEU A 62 0.37 19.05 -20.96
C LEU A 62 0.40 18.56 -22.42
N ILE A 63 -0.28 17.45 -22.72
CA ILE A 63 -0.37 16.91 -24.10
C ILE A 63 -1.13 17.87 -25.01
N ASP A 64 -2.23 18.46 -24.53
CA ASP A 64 -3.08 19.36 -25.31
C ASP A 64 -2.35 20.67 -25.68
N HIS A 65 -1.55 21.23 -24.76
CA HIS A 65 -0.75 22.43 -25.01
C HIS A 65 0.42 22.22 -25.97
N LEU A 66 0.94 21.00 -26.08
CA LEU A 66 2.08 20.67 -26.95
C LEU A 66 1.64 20.27 -28.36
N LEU A 67 0.33 20.07 -28.60
CA LEU A 67 -0.21 19.64 -29.89
C LEU A 67 -1.09 20.66 -30.64
N PRO A 68 -0.74 21.96 -30.74
CA PRO A 68 -1.17 22.72 -31.91
C PRO A 68 -0.18 22.42 -33.06
N GLU A 69 -0.61 21.56 -33.99
CA GLU A 69 -0.31 21.70 -35.43
C GLU A 69 1.06 21.29 -36.03
N HIS A 70 1.96 20.52 -35.37
CA HIS A 70 3.22 20.09 -36.06
C HIS A 70 3.72 18.69 -35.69
N ALA A 71 2.88 17.68 -35.97
CA ALA A 71 3.04 16.28 -35.57
C ALA A 71 4.09 15.42 -36.34
N LYS A 72 5.17 15.95 -36.93
CA LYS A 72 6.05 15.09 -37.80
C LYS A 72 7.57 15.09 -37.55
N ALA A 73 8.16 16.00 -36.78
CA ALA A 73 9.64 16.11 -36.69
C ALA A 73 10.32 15.36 -35.51
N SER A 74 9.58 14.85 -34.53
CA SER A 74 10.15 14.56 -33.19
C SER A 74 10.19 13.06 -32.79
N ARG A 75 10.59 12.15 -33.69
CA ARG A 75 10.69 10.71 -33.33
C ARG A 75 11.70 10.40 -32.20
N GLN A 76 12.73 11.23 -32.02
CA GLN A 76 13.76 11.02 -30.98
C GLN A 76 13.34 11.61 -29.62
N SER A 77 12.88 12.87 -29.60
CA SER A 77 12.36 13.53 -28.38
C SER A 77 11.15 12.82 -27.78
N ARG A 78 10.31 12.19 -28.62
CA ARG A 78 9.14 11.43 -28.15
C ARG A 78 9.53 10.23 -27.29
N SER A 79 10.69 9.60 -27.55
CA SER A 79 11.14 8.42 -26.81
C SER A 79 11.64 8.73 -25.40
N ASP A 80 12.16 9.93 -25.15
CA ASP A 80 12.62 10.36 -23.82
C ASP A 80 11.45 10.89 -22.98
N VAL A 81 10.52 11.63 -23.60
CA VAL A 81 9.27 12.09 -22.95
C VAL A 81 8.37 10.90 -22.58
N GLU A 82 8.27 9.89 -23.45
CA GLU A 82 7.49 8.67 -23.19
C GLU A 82 8.12 7.80 -22.08
N LYS A 83 9.45 7.82 -21.92
CA LYS A 83 10.13 7.15 -20.80
C LYS A 83 9.89 7.87 -19.47
N GLU A 84 9.99 9.21 -19.45
CA GLU A 84 9.81 10.00 -18.23
C GLU A 84 8.36 9.91 -17.71
N THR A 85 7.38 10.00 -18.61
CA THR A 85 5.95 9.84 -18.27
C THR A 85 5.65 8.44 -17.75
N ARG A 86 6.21 7.38 -18.36
CA ARG A 86 6.02 5.99 -17.90
C ARG A 86 6.67 5.71 -16.55
N GLU A 87 7.81 6.34 -16.24
CA GLU A 87 8.43 6.26 -14.90
C GLU A 87 7.59 6.97 -13.83
N ARG A 88 7.06 8.17 -14.11
CA ARG A 88 6.15 8.90 -13.19
C ARG A 88 4.86 8.13 -12.97
N GLN A 89 4.21 7.68 -14.04
CA GLN A 89 2.99 6.88 -13.98
C GLN A 89 3.20 5.59 -13.17
N SER A 90 4.36 4.93 -13.30
CA SER A 90 4.68 3.74 -12.49
C SER A 90 4.84 4.05 -10.99
N ARG A 91 5.37 5.22 -10.63
CA ARG A 91 5.50 5.66 -9.22
C ARG A 91 4.14 6.02 -8.64
N GLU A 92 3.31 6.70 -9.40
CA GLU A 92 1.95 7.08 -9.01
C GLU A 92 1.06 5.85 -8.86
N GLN A 93 1.14 4.88 -9.77
CA GLN A 93 0.41 3.60 -9.65
C GLN A 93 0.80 2.81 -8.39
N LEU A 94 2.07 2.84 -7.97
CA LEU A 94 2.50 2.22 -6.72
C LEU A 94 1.91 2.95 -5.49
N LEU A 95 1.91 4.28 -5.50
CA LEU A 95 1.33 5.09 -4.42
C LEU A 95 -0.19 4.87 -4.32
N VAL A 96 -0.90 4.99 -5.44
CA VAL A 96 -2.35 4.75 -5.55
C VAL A 96 -2.69 3.34 -5.10
N GLY A 97 -1.92 2.34 -5.53
CA GLY A 97 -2.10 0.95 -5.13
C GLY A 97 -1.93 0.72 -3.63
N THR A 98 -0.93 1.34 -2.99
CA THR A 98 -0.73 1.24 -1.53
C THR A 98 -1.85 1.90 -0.75
N LEU A 99 -2.36 3.04 -1.23
CA LEU A 99 -3.42 3.79 -0.56
C LEU A 99 -4.76 3.07 -0.65
N LEU A 100 -5.12 2.61 -1.84
CA LEU A 100 -6.32 1.80 -2.08
C LEU A 100 -6.25 0.48 -1.33
N GLY A 101 -5.09 -0.19 -1.33
CA GLY A 101 -4.90 -1.42 -0.59
C GLY A 101 -5.06 -1.24 0.92
N THR A 102 -4.48 -0.17 1.47
CA THR A 102 -4.57 0.12 2.92
C THR A 102 -5.99 0.53 3.32
N GLY A 103 -6.64 1.39 2.53
CA GLY A 103 -8.02 1.82 2.76
C GLY A 103 -9.03 0.68 2.65
N GLY A 104 -8.93 -0.14 1.59
CA GLY A 104 -9.77 -1.32 1.39
C GLY A 104 -9.53 -2.38 2.46
N GLY A 105 -8.27 -2.65 2.82
CA GLY A 105 -7.92 -3.57 3.90
C GLY A 105 -8.50 -3.15 5.25
N SER A 106 -8.44 -1.85 5.57
CA SER A 106 -9.06 -1.26 6.76
C SER A 106 -10.59 -1.51 6.81
N ILE A 107 -11.29 -1.32 5.68
CA ILE A 107 -12.74 -1.53 5.57
C ILE A 107 -13.10 -3.01 5.77
N VAL A 108 -12.46 -3.92 5.02
CA VAL A 108 -12.71 -5.37 5.09
C VAL A 108 -12.48 -5.89 6.51
N TYR A 109 -11.45 -5.40 7.18
CA TYR A 109 -11.19 -5.75 8.57
C TYR A 109 -12.24 -5.20 9.54
N GLY A 110 -12.65 -3.94 9.39
CA GLY A 110 -13.74 -3.37 10.19
C GLY A 110 -15.01 -4.22 10.11
N ILE A 111 -15.36 -4.66 8.89
CA ILE A 111 -16.50 -5.54 8.62
C ILE A 111 -16.34 -6.89 9.31
N THR A 112 -15.23 -7.60 9.06
CA THR A 112 -15.01 -8.95 9.65
C THR A 112 -14.98 -8.92 11.19
N ARG A 113 -14.41 -7.87 11.78
CA ARG A 113 -14.43 -7.64 13.22
C ARG A 113 -15.84 -7.42 13.76
N TYR A 114 -16.64 -6.56 13.11
CA TYR A 114 -17.99 -6.22 13.55
C TYR A 114 -18.89 -7.45 13.62
N PHE A 115 -18.98 -8.20 12.52
CA PHE A 115 -19.81 -9.41 12.46
C PHE A 115 -19.32 -10.52 13.40
N GLY A 116 -18.01 -10.65 13.60
CA GLY A 116 -17.45 -11.60 14.57
C GLY A 116 -17.81 -11.24 16.01
N THR A 117 -17.85 -9.95 16.33
CA THR A 117 -18.20 -9.45 17.67
C THR A 117 -19.68 -9.67 17.96
N ILE A 118 -20.58 -9.32 17.03
CA ILE A 118 -22.03 -9.54 17.19
C ILE A 118 -22.36 -11.02 17.38
N ARG A 119 -21.77 -11.90 16.56
CA ARG A 119 -21.97 -13.36 16.70
C ARG A 119 -21.47 -13.93 18.04
N ALA A 120 -20.51 -13.26 18.68
CA ALA A 120 -20.02 -13.66 20.00
C ALA A 120 -20.94 -13.14 21.11
N LEU A 121 -21.44 -11.91 20.96
CA LEU A 121 -22.40 -11.28 21.88
C LEU A 121 -23.73 -12.03 21.92
N GLU A 122 -24.24 -12.51 20.78
CA GLU A 122 -25.46 -13.36 20.71
C GLU A 122 -25.32 -14.68 21.47
N LYS A 123 -24.07 -15.17 21.64
CA LYS A 123 -23.78 -16.42 22.38
C LYS A 123 -23.52 -16.18 23.88
N GLY A 124 -23.68 -14.94 24.37
CA GLY A 124 -23.40 -14.58 25.76
C GLY A 124 -21.90 -14.60 26.13
N SER A 125 -21.01 -14.69 25.13
CA SER A 125 -19.57 -14.83 25.33
C SER A 125 -18.82 -13.63 24.75
N PHE A 126 -17.95 -12.99 25.54
CA PHE A 126 -17.11 -11.90 25.10
C PHE A 126 -15.74 -12.44 24.66
N ARG A 127 -15.39 -12.25 23.38
CA ARG A 127 -14.05 -12.54 22.85
C ARG A 127 -13.33 -11.23 22.55
N PRO A 128 -12.40 -10.78 23.41
CA PRO A 128 -11.64 -9.58 23.11
C PRO A 128 -10.75 -9.80 21.87
N ALA A 129 -10.93 -8.95 20.87
CA ALA A 129 -10.27 -9.05 19.57
C ALA A 129 -8.85 -8.45 19.59
N TYR A 130 -7.95 -9.05 20.38
CA TYR A 130 -6.54 -8.65 20.46
C TYR A 130 -5.77 -8.94 19.16
N PHE A 131 -6.06 -10.07 18.50
CA PHE A 131 -5.28 -10.53 17.33
C PHE A 131 -5.69 -9.91 16.01
N GLY A 132 -6.94 -9.45 15.88
CA GLY A 132 -7.41 -8.84 14.64
C GLY A 132 -6.67 -7.53 14.32
N ALA A 133 -6.53 -6.66 15.33
CA ALA A 133 -5.93 -5.33 15.13
C ALA A 133 -4.42 -5.45 14.94
N ALA A 134 -3.79 -6.38 15.66
CA ALA A 134 -2.37 -6.73 15.48
C ALA A 134 -2.11 -7.32 14.07
N GLY A 135 -2.99 -8.21 13.60
CA GLY A 135 -2.89 -8.78 12.25
C GLY A 135 -2.99 -7.71 11.16
N LEU A 136 -3.91 -6.76 11.31
CA LEU A 136 -4.02 -5.65 10.35
C LEU A 136 -2.80 -4.73 10.40
N GLY A 137 -2.28 -4.42 11.58
CA GLY A 137 -1.06 -3.62 11.74
C GLY A 137 0.15 -4.25 11.02
N ILE A 138 0.28 -5.59 11.08
CA ILE A 138 1.33 -6.32 10.36
C ILE A 138 1.10 -6.25 8.85
N VAL A 139 -0.13 -6.44 8.37
CA VAL A 139 -0.44 -6.36 6.93
C VAL A 139 -0.17 -4.97 6.37
N VAL A 140 -0.61 -3.92 7.07
CA VAL A 140 -0.37 -2.53 6.64
C VAL A 140 1.12 -2.19 6.67
N SER A 141 1.83 -2.56 7.73
CA SER A 141 3.29 -2.35 7.82
C SER A 141 4.05 -3.15 6.76
N GLY A 142 3.62 -4.38 6.47
CA GLY A 142 4.19 -5.21 5.43
C GLY A 142 3.98 -4.62 4.03
N MET A 143 2.78 -4.08 3.76
CA MET A 143 2.45 -3.51 2.46
C MET A 143 3.15 -2.16 2.23
N ALA A 144 3.22 -1.30 3.25
CA ALA A 144 4.00 -0.07 3.23
C ALA A 144 5.51 -0.36 3.12
N GLY A 145 6.02 -1.33 3.90
CA GLY A 145 7.41 -1.75 3.87
C GLY A 145 7.81 -2.36 2.52
N ALA A 146 6.94 -3.14 1.87
CA ALA A 146 7.19 -3.68 0.54
C ALA A 146 7.26 -2.60 -0.54
N ALA A 147 6.37 -1.59 -0.47
CA ALA A 147 6.40 -0.45 -1.37
C ALA A 147 7.69 0.37 -1.20
N TYR A 148 8.06 0.69 0.04
CA TYR A 148 9.30 1.42 0.35
C TYR A 148 10.56 0.64 -0.03
N TYR A 149 10.59 -0.67 0.25
CA TYR A 149 11.69 -1.52 -0.16
C TYR A 149 11.83 -1.58 -1.69
N GLY A 150 10.69 -1.60 -2.39
CA GLY A 150 10.63 -1.55 -3.85
C GLY A 150 11.20 -0.26 -4.44
N THR A 151 11.01 0.89 -3.79
CA THR A 151 11.61 2.16 -4.22
C THR A 151 13.10 2.21 -3.90
N MET A 152 13.47 1.89 -2.65
CA MET A 152 14.86 1.95 -2.17
C MET A 152 15.80 1.04 -2.98
N ARG A 153 15.35 -0.19 -3.31
CA ARG A 153 16.18 -1.15 -4.06
C ARG A 153 16.50 -0.69 -5.49
N ARG A 154 15.70 0.19 -6.08
CA ARG A 154 15.95 0.75 -7.43
C ARG A 154 17.00 1.85 -7.40
N GLU A 155 17.03 2.65 -6.34
CA GLU A 155 18.02 3.70 -6.16
C GLU A 155 19.42 3.11 -5.95
N ILE A 156 19.53 2.05 -5.14
CA ILE A 156 20.80 1.35 -4.94
C ILE A 156 21.35 0.81 -6.27
N ARG A 157 20.50 0.21 -7.12
CA ARG A 157 20.93 -0.27 -8.46
C ARG A 157 21.36 0.85 -9.39
N ARG A 158 20.74 2.03 -9.30
CA ARG A 158 21.15 3.21 -10.09
C ARG A 158 22.54 3.68 -9.66
N TRP A 159 22.81 3.74 -8.36
CA TRP A 159 24.12 4.09 -7.82
C TRP A 159 25.21 3.08 -8.22
N GLU A 160 24.89 1.78 -8.20
CA GLU A 160 25.79 0.73 -8.70
C GLU A 160 26.11 0.91 -10.19
N ALA A 161 25.10 1.15 -11.03
CA ALA A 161 25.28 1.36 -12.46
C ALA A 161 26.11 2.62 -12.77
N GLU A 162 25.87 3.73 -12.07
CA GLU A 162 26.70 4.95 -12.20
C GLU A 162 28.15 4.71 -11.77
N ASN A 163 28.36 3.93 -10.71
CA ASN A 163 29.71 3.59 -10.24
C ASN A 163 30.46 2.69 -11.22
N GLU A 164 29.78 1.74 -11.87
CA GLU A 164 30.39 0.90 -12.92
C GLU A 164 30.78 1.73 -14.14
N VAL A 165 29.91 2.64 -14.59
CA VAL A 165 30.21 3.58 -15.68
C VAL A 165 31.39 4.49 -15.31
N ASN A 166 31.39 5.06 -14.11
CA ASN A 166 32.48 5.93 -13.64
C ASN A 166 33.81 5.18 -13.50
N ARG A 167 33.81 3.90 -13.10
CA ARG A 167 35.02 3.07 -13.08
C ARG A 167 35.52 2.76 -14.50
N ALA A 168 34.62 2.48 -15.43
CA ALA A 168 34.98 2.22 -16.83
C ALA A 168 35.56 3.47 -17.52
N THR A 169 35.03 4.65 -17.23
CA THR A 169 35.54 5.91 -17.78
C THR A 169 36.89 6.30 -17.18
N LEU A 170 37.10 6.12 -15.87
CA LEU A 170 38.39 6.39 -15.23
C LEU A 170 39.49 5.40 -15.67
N GLY A 171 39.16 4.14 -15.95
CA GLY A 171 40.11 3.14 -16.48
C GLY A 171 40.58 3.39 -17.92
N SER A 172 39.79 4.15 -18.70
CA SER A 172 40.10 4.55 -20.09
C SER A 172 41.16 5.67 -20.18
N VAL A 173 41.25 6.51 -19.14
CA VAL A 173 42.23 7.61 -19.07
C VAL A 173 43.58 7.07 -18.62
N LYS A 174 44.28 6.36 -19.51
CA LYS A 174 45.71 6.05 -19.32
C LYS A 174 46.51 7.34 -19.49
N PRO A 175 47.40 7.70 -18.55
CA PRO A 175 48.25 8.87 -18.71
C PRO A 175 49.16 8.64 -19.94
N LYS A 176 49.04 9.54 -20.91
CA LYS A 176 49.94 9.60 -22.07
C LYS A 176 51.32 10.00 -21.50
N LYS A 177 52.22 9.01 -21.41
CA LYS A 177 53.64 9.24 -21.10
C LYS A 177 54.29 10.06 -22.19
#